data_AF-A0A971B3M0-F1
#
_entry.id   AF-A0A971B3M0-F1
#
_cell.length_a   1.000
_cell.length_b   1.000
_cell.length_c   1.000
_cell.angle_alpha   90.00
_cell.angle_beta   90.00
_cell.angle_gamma   90.00
#
_symmetry.space_group_name_H-M   'P 1'
#
loop_
_entity.id
_entity.type
_entity.pdbx_description
1 polymer ?
#
loop_
_entity_poly.entity_id
_entity_poly.type
_entity_poly.pdbx_seq_one_letter_code
_entity_poly.pdbx_strand_id
1 'polypeptide(L)'
;MQADMAFVQALRGTPLADADRKSLDPDHLFLLALRGKIELFPKEKQRLSGDHLFILAVREAIRLTKEDKQQLPPDHLFMLALRGVAHLTPEEIHRLSPDDLMHLQMRGIV
;
A
#
# COMPACT_ATOMS: atom_id res chain seq x y z
N MET A 1 -11.17 -16.31 -16.99
CA MET A 1 -11.94 -15.49 -17.96
C MET A 1 -12.74 -14.38 -17.28
N GLN A 2 -13.46 -14.64 -16.18
CA GLN A 2 -14.30 -13.61 -15.54
C GLN A 2 -13.51 -12.50 -14.81
N ALA A 3 -12.45 -12.85 -14.07
CA ALA A 3 -11.57 -11.87 -13.41
C ALA A 3 -10.91 -10.91 -14.42
N ASP A 4 -10.43 -11.45 -15.55
CA ASP A 4 -9.81 -10.69 -16.64
C ASP A 4 -10.79 -9.68 -17.26
N MET A 5 -12.04 -10.09 -17.50
CA MET A 5 -13.07 -9.17 -18.01
C MET A 5 -13.38 -8.07 -17.01
N ALA A 6 -13.53 -8.39 -15.73
CA ALA A 6 -13.81 -7.41 -14.69
C ALA A 6 -12.67 -6.38 -14.56
N PHE A 7 -11.42 -6.82 -14.64
CA PHE A 7 -10.25 -5.94 -14.68
C PHE A 7 -10.28 -5.00 -15.89
N VAL A 8 -10.55 -5.51 -17.09
CA VAL A 8 -10.66 -4.68 -18.31
C VAL A 8 -11.81 -3.68 -18.21
N GLN A 9 -12.95 -4.06 -17.64
CA GLN A 9 -14.08 -3.15 -17.42
C GLN A 9 -13.72 -2.01 -16.46
N ALA A 10 -12.98 -2.32 -15.40
CA ALA A 10 -12.49 -1.33 -14.45
C ALA A 10 -11.47 -0.37 -15.06
N LEU A 11 -10.57 -0.88 -15.91
CA LEU A 11 -9.64 -0.03 -16.67
C LEU A 11 -10.39 0.95 -17.58
N ARG A 12 -11.51 0.52 -18.16
CA ARG A 12 -12.40 1.36 -18.96
C ARG A 12 -13.22 2.37 -18.14
N GLY A 13 -13.14 2.34 -16.80
CA GLY A 13 -13.85 3.25 -15.90
C GLY A 13 -15.22 2.74 -15.44
N THR A 14 -15.52 1.46 -15.63
CA THR A 14 -16.75 0.85 -15.11
C THR A 14 -16.54 0.54 -13.62
N PRO A 15 -17.48 0.89 -12.73
CA PRO A 15 -17.38 0.54 -11.32
C PRO A 15 -17.42 -0.99 -11.15
N LEU A 16 -16.41 -1.54 -10.50
CA LEU A 16 -16.33 -2.96 -10.15
C LEU A 16 -17.27 -3.27 -8.99
N ALA A 17 -18.10 -4.30 -9.14
CA ALA A 17 -18.90 -4.84 -8.05
C ALA A 17 -18.00 -5.55 -7.02
N ASP A 18 -18.45 -5.62 -5.76
CA ASP A 18 -17.71 -6.25 -4.66
C ASP A 18 -17.38 -7.73 -4.95
N ALA A 19 -18.30 -8.43 -5.63
CA ALA A 19 -18.11 -9.81 -6.06
C ALA A 19 -16.95 -9.95 -7.06
N ASP A 20 -16.88 -9.06 -8.05
CA ASP A 20 -15.80 -9.06 -9.04
C ASP A 20 -14.46 -8.74 -8.38
N ARG A 21 -14.42 -7.76 -7.47
CA ARG A 21 -13.21 -7.43 -6.69
C ARG A 21 -12.70 -8.61 -5.87
N LYS A 22 -13.59 -9.42 -5.31
CA LYS A 22 -13.21 -10.65 -4.59
C LYS A 22 -12.59 -11.68 -5.53
N SER A 23 -13.13 -11.80 -6.73
CA SER A 23 -12.63 -12.70 -7.78
C SER A 23 -11.35 -12.21 -8.46
N LEU A 24 -10.98 -10.93 -8.33
CA LEU A 24 -9.72 -10.40 -8.83
C LEU A 24 -8.53 -10.85 -7.99
N ASP A 25 -7.42 -11.09 -8.67
CA ASP A 25 -6.11 -11.30 -8.05
C ASP A 25 -5.58 -10.02 -7.39
N PRO A 26 -4.72 -10.16 -6.36
CA PRO A 26 -4.07 -9.03 -5.70
C PRO A 26 -3.35 -8.10 -6.69
N ASP A 27 -2.66 -8.66 -7.69
CA ASP A 27 -1.97 -7.90 -8.74
C ASP A 27 -2.92 -7.04 -9.57
N HIS A 28 -4.10 -7.57 -9.92
CA HIS A 28 -5.11 -6.82 -10.67
C HIS A 28 -5.65 -5.64 -9.84
N LEU A 29 -5.94 -5.89 -8.55
CA LEU A 29 -6.37 -4.83 -7.63
C LEU A 29 -5.29 -3.77 -7.46
N PHE A 30 -4.03 -4.18 -7.30
CA PHE A 30 -2.88 -3.29 -7.23
C PHE A 30 -2.75 -2.41 -8.47
N LEU A 31 -2.83 -2.98 -9.67
CA LEU A 31 -2.73 -2.21 -10.92
C LEU A 31 -3.86 -1.18 -11.08
N LEU A 32 -5.09 -1.55 -10.71
CA LEU A 32 -6.23 -0.63 -10.78
C LEU A 32 -6.09 0.52 -9.78
N ALA A 33 -5.67 0.21 -8.55
CA ALA A 33 -5.43 1.20 -7.51
C ALA A 33 -4.27 2.13 -7.88
N LEU A 34 -3.17 1.57 -8.39
CA LEU A 34 -1.99 2.31 -8.85
C LEU A 34 -2.36 3.29 -9.99
N ARG A 35 -3.31 2.92 -10.84
CA ARG A 35 -3.85 3.76 -11.90
C ARG A 35 -4.90 4.77 -11.41
N GLY A 36 -5.27 4.75 -10.13
CA GLY A 36 -6.33 5.59 -9.57
C GLY A 36 -7.73 5.29 -10.12
N LYS A 37 -7.95 4.06 -10.63
CA LYS A 37 -9.24 3.63 -11.18
C LYS A 37 -10.21 3.16 -10.10
N ILE A 38 -9.67 2.63 -9.00
CA ILE A 38 -10.44 2.16 -7.86
C ILE A 38 -9.79 2.65 -6.57
N GLU A 39 -10.62 2.84 -5.54
CA GLU A 39 -10.16 2.94 -4.16
C GLU A 39 -10.20 1.56 -3.51
N LEU A 40 -9.10 1.19 -2.85
CA LEU A 40 -8.97 -0.09 -2.15
C LEU A 40 -9.58 0.01 -0.76
N PHE A 41 -10.51 -0.90 -0.46
CA PHE A 41 -11.03 -1.11 0.87
C PHE A 41 -9.99 -1.77 1.78
N PRO A 42 -10.09 -1.60 3.12
CA PRO A 42 -9.17 -2.22 4.07
C PRO A 42 -9.03 -3.74 3.89
N LYS A 43 -10.14 -4.43 3.58
CA LYS A 43 -10.14 -5.87 3.30
C LYS A 43 -9.33 -6.24 2.05
N GLU A 44 -9.30 -5.38 1.04
CA GLU A 44 -8.53 -5.60 -0.18
C GLU A 44 -7.05 -5.32 0.08
N LYS A 45 -6.73 -4.28 0.86
CA LYS A 45 -5.36 -3.98 1.27
C LYS A 45 -4.72 -5.14 2.04
N GLN A 46 -5.45 -5.80 2.93
CA GLN A 46 -4.95 -6.98 3.63
C GLN A 46 -4.71 -8.20 2.73
N ARG A 47 -5.26 -8.21 1.51
CA ARG A 47 -4.97 -9.25 0.51
C ARG A 47 -3.72 -8.93 -0.31
N LEU A 48 -3.24 -7.69 -0.26
CA LEU A 48 -2.05 -7.25 -0.98
C LEU A 48 -0.79 -7.59 -0.19
N SER A 49 0.30 -7.87 -0.92
CA SER A 49 1.63 -7.99 -0.33
C SER A 49 2.13 -6.65 0.21
N GLY A 50 3.07 -6.70 1.15
CA GLY A 50 3.72 -5.49 1.68
C GLY A 50 4.35 -4.62 0.58
N ASP A 51 4.94 -5.23 -0.46
CA ASP A 51 5.46 -4.50 -1.63
C ASP A 51 4.40 -3.71 -2.38
N HIS A 52 3.21 -4.31 -2.60
CA HIS A 52 2.11 -3.63 -3.27
C HIS A 52 1.62 -2.43 -2.47
N LEU A 53 1.44 -2.60 -1.16
CA LEU A 53 1.05 -1.51 -0.26
C LEU A 53 2.10 -0.39 -0.24
N PHE A 54 3.38 -0.75 -0.19
CA PHE A 54 4.50 0.20 -0.25
C PHE A 54 4.46 1.03 -1.53
N ILE A 55 4.36 0.40 -2.71
CA ILE A 55 4.35 1.11 -3.98
C ILE A 55 3.14 2.05 -4.10
N LEU A 56 1.95 1.57 -3.68
CA LEU A 56 0.73 2.39 -3.69
C LEU A 56 0.85 3.59 -2.75
N ALA A 57 1.44 3.41 -1.58
CA ALA A 57 1.65 4.48 -0.61
C ALA A 57 2.67 5.51 -1.11
N VAL A 58 3.81 5.06 -1.64
CA VAL A 58 4.83 5.95 -2.24
C VAL A 58 4.26 6.78 -3.39
N ARG A 59 3.28 6.23 -4.12
CA ARG A 59 2.57 6.92 -5.20
C ARG A 59 1.40 7.78 -4.73
N GLU A 60 1.17 7.87 -3.42
CA GLU A 60 0.04 8.57 -2.81
C GLU A 60 -1.33 8.06 -3.32
N ALA A 61 -1.37 6.86 -3.90
CA ALA A 61 -2.58 6.24 -4.42
C ALA A 61 -3.47 5.70 -3.29
N ILE A 62 -2.87 5.36 -2.14
CA ILE A 62 -3.59 4.95 -0.94
C ILE A 62 -3.02 5.64 0.30
N ARG A 63 -3.88 5.80 1.31
CA ARG A 63 -3.43 6.07 2.69
C ARG A 63 -3.25 4.75 3.42
N LEU A 64 -2.04 4.53 3.94
CA LEU A 64 -1.76 3.38 4.80
C LEU A 64 -2.38 3.58 6.18
N THR A 65 -3.13 2.59 6.62
CA THR A 65 -3.61 2.49 8.01
C THR A 65 -2.53 1.88 8.89
N LYS A 66 -2.73 1.92 10.22
CA LYS A 66 -1.81 1.28 11.17
C LYS A 66 -1.67 -0.22 10.91
N GLU A 67 -2.77 -0.90 10.57
CA GLU A 67 -2.77 -2.33 10.24
C GLU A 67 -1.95 -2.61 8.97
N ASP A 68 -2.12 -1.79 7.92
CA ASP A 68 -1.34 -1.92 6.68
C ASP A 68 0.16 -1.78 6.98
N LYS A 69 0.53 -0.80 7.81
CA LYS A 69 1.92 -0.57 8.21
C LYS A 69 2.48 -1.70 9.06
N GLN A 70 1.66 -2.38 9.86
CA GLN A 70 2.13 -3.55 10.60
C GLN A 70 2.49 -4.73 9.68
N GLN A 71 1.83 -4.85 8.52
CA GLN A 71 2.14 -5.85 7.51
C GLN A 71 3.38 -5.48 6.68
N LEU A 72 3.80 -4.22 6.67
CA LEU A 72 4.99 -3.78 5.96
C LEU A 72 6.27 -4.25 6.66
N PRO A 73 7.30 -4.64 5.89
CA PRO A 73 8.64 -4.83 6.44
C PRO A 73 9.24 -3.49 6.91
N PRO A 74 10.18 -3.53 7.87
CA PRO A 74 10.81 -2.33 8.41
C PRO A 74 11.49 -1.48 7.33
N ASP A 75 12.15 -2.08 6.34
CA ASP A 75 12.75 -1.36 5.20
C ASP A 75 11.74 -0.47 4.45
N HIS A 76 10.51 -0.96 4.24
CA HIS A 76 9.47 -0.19 3.56
C HIS A 76 8.98 0.97 4.43
N LEU A 77 8.84 0.76 5.74
CA LEU A 77 8.48 1.82 6.68
C LEU A 77 9.55 2.91 6.71
N PHE A 78 10.82 2.53 6.77
CA PHE A 78 11.95 3.45 6.68
C PHE A 78 11.89 4.27 5.39
N MET A 79 11.72 3.64 4.22
CA MET A 79 11.64 4.37 2.95
C MET A 79 10.44 5.32 2.86
N LEU A 80 9.27 4.92 3.39
CA LEU A 80 8.08 5.77 3.42
C LEU A 80 8.28 6.99 4.32
N ALA A 81 8.93 6.78 5.48
CA ALA A 81 9.29 7.86 6.40
C ALA A 81 10.32 8.79 5.78
N LEU A 82 11.36 8.22 5.15
CA LEU A 82 12.43 8.95 4.48
C LEU A 82 11.90 9.88 3.38
N ARG A 83 10.86 9.45 2.65
CA ARG A 83 10.18 10.27 1.64
C ARG A 83 9.20 11.29 2.23
N GLY A 84 8.91 11.25 3.52
CA GLY A 84 7.88 12.08 4.15
C GLY A 84 6.44 11.65 3.82
N VAL A 85 6.26 10.43 3.30
CA VAL A 85 4.95 9.89 2.89
C VAL A 85 4.18 9.36 4.10
N ALA A 86 4.90 8.82 5.09
CA ALA A 86 4.30 8.30 6.31
C ALA A 86 5.05 8.78 7.55
N HIS A 87 4.30 9.27 8.54
CA HIS A 87 4.83 9.45 9.88
C HIS A 87 4.89 8.10 10.58
N LEU A 88 6.06 7.78 11.12
CA LEU A 88 6.25 6.59 11.93
C LEU A 88 5.73 6.84 13.34
N THR A 89 4.99 5.87 13.85
CA THR A 89 4.62 5.78 15.25
C THR A 89 5.79 5.20 16.05
N PRO A 90 5.86 5.46 17.37
CA PRO A 90 6.91 4.91 18.21
C PRO A 90 7.01 3.37 18.12
N GLU A 91 5.89 2.68 17.95
CA GLU A 91 5.87 1.21 17.75
C GLU A 91 6.58 0.78 16.47
N GLU A 92 6.42 1.54 15.38
CA GLU A 92 7.07 1.29 14.10
C GLU A 92 8.57 1.63 14.16
N ILE A 93 8.93 2.71 14.85
CA ILE A 93 10.33 3.10 15.14
C ILE A 93 11.05 1.96 15.89
N HIS A 94 10.39 1.30 16.85
CA HIS A 94 11.00 0.16 17.56
C HIS A 94 11.21 -1.08 16.68
N ARG A 95 10.54 -1.18 15.52
CA ARG A 95 10.73 -2.27 14.55
C ARG A 95 11.86 -2.00 13.56
N LEU A 96 12.30 -0.74 13.45
CA LEU A 96 13.38 -0.36 12.55
C LEU A 96 14.74 -0.78 13.10
N SER A 97 15.70 -0.98 12.20
CA SER A 97 17.08 -1.22 12.62
C SER A 97 17.65 0.06 13.24
N PRO A 98 18.61 -0.03 14.17
CA PRO A 98 19.28 1.15 14.73
C PRO A 98 19.94 2.03 13.66
N ASP A 99 20.40 1.45 12.55
CA ASP A 99 20.95 2.16 11.40
C ASP A 99 19.88 3.04 10.71
N ASP A 100 18.71 2.48 10.42
CA ASP A 100 17.55 3.19 9.87
C ASP A 100 17.12 4.36 10.76
N LEU A 101 17.10 4.14 12.08
CA LEU A 101 16.76 5.17 13.05
C LEU A 101 17.77 6.32 13.03
N MET A 102 19.07 6.01 13.00
CA MET A 102 20.10 7.03 12.85
C MET A 102 19.92 7.82 11.55
N HIS A 103 19.58 7.15 10.44
CA HIS A 103 19.34 7.81 9.16
C HIS A 103 18.12 8.75 9.20
N LEU A 104 17.01 8.32 9.80
CA LEU A 104 15.82 9.18 9.94
C LEU A 104 16.08 10.35 10.88
N GLN A 105 16.80 10.14 11.97
CA GLN A 105 17.16 11.17 12.94
C GLN A 105 18.12 12.21 12.32
N MET A 106 19.12 11.76 11.55
CA MET A 106 20.01 12.65 10.80
C MET A 106 19.26 13.50 9.76
N ARG A 107 18.15 12.99 9.23
CA ARG A 107 17.26 13.73 8.32
C ARG A 107 16.24 14.62 9.04
N GLY A 108 16.14 14.54 10.38
CA GLY A 108 15.16 15.28 11.17
C GLY A 108 13.72 14.78 11.00
N ILE A 109 13.55 13.50 10.65
CA ILE A 109 12.24 12.87 10.43
C ILE A 109 11.67 12.29 11.73
N VAL A 110 12.55 11.83 12.62
CA VAL A 110 12.24 11.32 13.96
C VAL A 110 13.07 12.02 15.03
#